data_AF-A0AAV4T2A0-F1
#
_entry.id   AF-A0AAV4T2A0-F1
#
_cell.length_a   1.000
_cell.length_b   1.000
_cell.length_c   1.000
_cell.angle_alpha   90.00
_cell.angle_beta   90.00
_cell.angle_gamma   90.00
#
_symmetry.space_group_name_H-M   'P 1'
#
loop_
_entity.id
_entity.type
_entity.pdbx_description
1 polymer ?
#
loop_
_entity_poly.entity_id
_entity_poly.type
_entity_poly.pdbx_seq_one_letter_code
_entity_poly.pdbx_strand_id
1 'polypeptide(L)'
;MVRQFMGDTVHGGLHNSNVIKMDTNLMFQNLLEHNAAKRVEILIVMRKLLKEGNQLPTFQDARRNSIFEIFLHVLDDSRWEVRYQCLLLICAVIPDITEELDSCISIVLQKVISNLGHENVNVRRAALQVLHNYMKYTNNLQNFQRKFIQFGLESSEHIVRKGCIMSIGILFASGFENENLFPLIECLSKHFVDGDASLFYPIFLAMQKINELVGTPTFEQYLQKLEEEAANTYLRVLSKFSLNGSRMSSSSGSRSSFSNLNGILGTSTNKLLKYDFGIFQPYITEKIKSDDWKTRVEAIEHMKIIIREIPDFSEKISDMDEYMIFLSQLLEDSNFKIVIQVLSVYDLLIDKFKNQMKRFLKTFVTSVLKRLGDAKLVVREHAIRVIHKLMHFVKPTDVLGNLLQFKDSRNPRLREEIVNRVTGAVLTFPSYNFEFLPLCEAVAPLLADTKRRVRLAALECFAALAQAMGPTRLVPLVTAVDVVEINSDAEGLLSAVQARLARRILPRCTEDGAVSYAIMLPSSAGCQNRNVSPWGSDIEWIMAASGSSSSTPPSRSKDVLSIDLDQNGESVSKLVEINQTKNVNVNIFRRSSNWLNNSHHNGISTDVDSQVNL
;
A
#
# COMPACT_ATOMS: atom_id res chain seq x y z
N MET A 1 -12.98 6.68 25.28
CA MET A 1 -12.93 8.08 24.80
C MET A 1 -12.62 8.08 23.31
N VAL A 2 -13.65 8.02 22.48
CA VAL A 2 -13.52 8.05 21.01
C VAL A 2 -14.02 9.41 20.56
N ARG A 3 -13.11 10.27 20.10
CA ARG A 3 -13.42 11.59 19.55
C ARG A 3 -13.82 11.45 18.08
N GLN A 4 -14.99 12.01 17.79
CA GLN A 4 -15.45 12.66 16.55
C GLN A 4 -14.43 12.74 15.41
N PHE A 5 -14.74 12.10 14.29
CA PHE A 5 -14.48 12.62 12.95
C PHE A 5 -15.46 11.97 11.97
N MET A 6 -16.47 12.73 11.54
CA MET A 6 -17.01 12.70 10.18
C MET A 6 -17.94 13.89 10.04
N GLY A 7 -17.42 14.94 9.41
CA GLY A 7 -18.20 16.08 8.93
C GLY A 7 -18.83 15.69 7.60
N ASP A 8 -20.16 15.73 7.57
CA ASP A 8 -20.95 15.66 6.35
C ASP A 8 -20.89 17.02 5.64
N THR A 9 -20.18 17.09 4.52
CA THR A 9 -20.28 18.19 3.55
C THR A 9 -20.61 17.62 2.19
N VAL A 10 -21.91 17.55 1.86
CA VAL A 10 -22.40 17.62 0.48
C VAL A 10 -23.70 18.43 0.46
N HIS A 11 -23.55 19.65 -0.06
CA HIS A 11 -24.53 20.57 -0.66
C HIS A 11 -25.84 20.89 0.06
N GLY A 12 -25.81 22.05 0.69
CA GLY A 12 -27.00 22.90 0.88
C GLY A 12 -27.57 23.35 -0.46
N GLY A 13 -28.86 23.15 -0.61
CA GLY A 13 -29.67 23.62 -1.73
C GLY A 13 -31.08 23.09 -1.53
N LEU A 14 -32.00 24.01 -1.20
CA LEU A 14 -33.45 23.81 -1.04
C LEU A 14 -33.89 23.14 0.28
N HIS A 15 -33.79 23.91 1.38
CA HIS A 15 -34.76 23.83 2.47
C HIS A 15 -36.15 24.20 1.92
N ASN A 16 -36.87 23.22 1.37
CA ASN A 16 -38.28 23.40 1.07
C ASN A 16 -39.07 22.94 2.29
N SER A 17 -39.59 23.91 3.04
CA SER A 17 -40.43 23.78 4.23
C SER A 17 -41.74 22.98 4.02
N ASN A 18 -41.96 22.44 2.82
CA ASN A 18 -43.13 21.65 2.45
C ASN A 18 -42.98 20.14 2.67
N VAL A 19 -41.78 19.61 2.88
CA VAL A 19 -41.56 18.16 3.08
C VAL A 19 -41.96 17.71 4.50
N ILE A 20 -41.93 18.61 5.47
CA ILE A 20 -42.23 18.32 6.88
C ILE A 20 -43.73 18.09 7.14
N LYS A 21 -44.61 18.37 6.15
CA LYS A 21 -46.06 18.14 6.20
C LYS A 21 -46.57 17.11 5.18
N MET A 22 -45.70 16.25 4.66
CA MET A 22 -46.12 15.22 3.70
C MET A 22 -46.77 14.05 4.46
N ASP A 23 -47.95 13.61 4.01
CA ASP A 23 -48.59 12.38 4.51
C ASP A 23 -47.63 11.20 4.35
N THR A 24 -47.48 10.36 5.38
CA THR A 24 -46.59 9.19 5.38
C THR A 24 -46.95 8.22 4.25
N ASN A 25 -48.23 8.09 3.89
CA ASN A 25 -48.66 7.27 2.75
C ASN A 25 -48.13 7.82 1.42
N LEU A 26 -48.12 9.15 1.28
CA LEU A 26 -47.59 9.84 0.11
C LEU A 26 -46.06 9.70 0.06
N MET A 27 -45.36 9.72 1.20
CA MET A 27 -43.91 9.45 1.25
C MET A 27 -43.57 8.06 0.69
N PHE A 28 -44.29 7.02 1.10
CA PHE A 28 -44.09 5.65 0.59
C PHE A 28 -44.40 5.50 -0.90
N GLN A 29 -45.44 6.16 -1.42
CA GLN A 29 -45.71 6.19 -2.86
C GLN A 29 -44.59 6.88 -3.65
N ASN A 30 -44.06 8.00 -3.13
CA ASN A 30 -42.96 8.72 -3.76
C ASN A 30 -41.63 7.94 -3.77
N LEU A 31 -41.47 6.91 -2.91
CA LEU A 31 -40.30 6.01 -2.98
C LEU A 31 -40.30 5.13 -4.24
N LEU A 32 -41.45 4.96 -4.90
CA LEU A 32 -41.57 4.21 -6.15
C LEU A 32 -41.44 5.11 -7.41
N GLU A 33 -41.38 6.43 -7.24
CA GLU A 33 -41.20 7.38 -8.36
C GLU A 33 -39.75 7.43 -8.86
N HIS A 34 -39.56 7.85 -10.13
CA HIS A 34 -38.28 7.73 -10.85
C HIS A 34 -37.10 8.56 -10.29
N ASN A 35 -37.30 9.59 -9.46
CA ASN A 35 -36.20 10.47 -9.02
C ASN A 35 -35.42 9.94 -7.80
N ALA A 36 -34.19 9.46 -8.04
CA ALA A 36 -33.30 8.93 -7.00
C ALA A 36 -32.91 9.94 -5.92
N ALA A 37 -32.72 11.22 -6.25
CA ALA A 37 -32.37 12.24 -5.26
C ALA A 37 -33.54 12.50 -4.29
N LYS A 38 -34.77 12.53 -4.83
CA LYS A 38 -36.00 12.65 -4.05
C LYS A 38 -36.19 11.43 -3.13
N ARG A 39 -35.90 10.21 -3.62
CA ARG A 39 -35.93 8.98 -2.78
C ARG A 39 -34.95 9.06 -1.61
N VAL A 40 -33.72 9.53 -1.83
CA VAL A 40 -32.73 9.73 -0.76
C VAL A 40 -33.25 10.72 0.29
N GLU A 41 -33.77 11.87 -0.15
CA GLU A 41 -34.29 12.90 0.74
C GLU A 41 -35.44 12.36 1.61
N ILE A 42 -36.40 11.66 0.99
CA ILE A 42 -37.52 11.02 1.69
C ILE A 42 -37.02 10.02 2.74
N LEU A 43 -36.10 9.12 2.38
CA LEU A 43 -35.56 8.13 3.33
C LEU A 43 -34.84 8.79 4.52
N ILE A 44 -34.14 9.90 4.30
CA ILE A 44 -33.49 10.68 5.37
C ILE A 44 -34.55 11.31 6.29
N VAL A 45 -35.58 11.92 5.71
CA VAL A 45 -36.68 12.53 6.46
C VAL A 45 -37.41 11.48 7.30
N MET A 46 -37.74 10.32 6.72
CA MET A 46 -38.39 9.21 7.44
C MET A 46 -37.56 8.72 8.63
N ARG A 47 -36.25 8.56 8.44
CA ARG A 47 -35.35 8.17 9.56
C ARG A 47 -35.27 9.25 10.63
N LYS A 48 -35.29 10.53 10.25
CA LYS A 48 -35.27 11.64 11.20
C LYS A 48 -36.56 11.66 12.04
N LEU A 49 -37.72 11.45 11.41
CA LEU A 49 -39.00 11.35 12.10
C LEU A 49 -39.01 10.21 13.14
N LEU A 50 -38.49 9.03 12.78
CA LEU A 50 -38.34 7.91 13.73
C LEU A 50 -37.47 8.27 14.95
N LYS A 51 -36.36 8.99 14.73
CA LYS A 51 -35.45 9.39 15.83
C LYS A 51 -36.04 10.45 16.76
N GLU A 52 -36.92 11.30 16.25
CA GLU A 52 -37.54 12.40 17.02
C GLU A 52 -38.73 11.93 17.87
N GLY A 53 -39.02 10.62 17.91
CA GLY A 53 -40.13 10.06 18.70
C GLY A 53 -41.51 10.28 18.08
N ASN A 54 -41.57 10.89 16.89
CA ASN A 54 -42.75 10.90 16.05
C ASN A 54 -42.89 9.51 15.44
N GLN A 55 -43.62 8.63 16.12
CA GLN A 55 -44.01 7.33 15.57
C GLN A 55 -44.55 7.54 14.16
N LEU A 56 -44.03 6.83 13.16
CA LEU A 56 -44.61 6.85 11.82
C LEU A 56 -46.06 6.34 11.96
N PRO A 57 -47.09 7.18 11.76
CA PRO A 57 -48.48 6.80 12.07
C PRO A 57 -48.95 5.54 11.32
N THR A 58 -48.37 5.27 10.15
CA THR A 58 -48.65 4.10 9.29
C THR A 58 -48.09 2.77 9.80
N PHE A 59 -47.22 2.73 10.82
CA PHE A 59 -46.84 1.45 11.45
C PHE A 59 -47.88 0.92 12.44
N GLN A 60 -48.89 1.73 12.79
CA GLN A 60 -49.99 1.35 13.68
C GLN A 60 -51.24 0.89 12.91
N ASP A 61 -51.53 1.54 11.77
CA ASP A 61 -52.68 1.19 10.93
C ASP A 61 -52.25 1.02 9.45
N ALA A 62 -52.47 -0.21 8.94
CA ALA A 62 -52.22 -0.73 7.58
C ALA A 62 -50.89 -1.49 7.34
N ARG A 63 -50.99 -2.83 7.45
CA ARG A 63 -50.10 -3.90 6.90
C ARG A 63 -48.62 -3.54 6.75
N ARG A 64 -47.83 -3.68 7.83
CA ARG A 64 -46.37 -3.51 7.84
C ARG A 64 -45.66 -4.28 6.71
N ASN A 65 -46.18 -5.44 6.33
CA ASN A 65 -45.66 -6.22 5.19
C ASN A 65 -45.64 -5.43 3.87
N SER A 66 -46.66 -4.60 3.59
CA SER A 66 -46.71 -3.78 2.36
C SER A 66 -45.63 -2.70 2.35
N ILE A 67 -45.21 -2.20 3.51
CA ILE A 67 -44.07 -1.28 3.61
C ILE A 67 -42.76 -2.00 3.28
N PHE A 68 -42.59 -3.22 3.79
CA PHE A 68 -41.41 -4.04 3.49
C PHE A 68 -41.36 -4.51 2.02
N GLU A 69 -42.50 -4.66 1.34
CA GLU A 69 -42.56 -4.85 -0.11
C GLU A 69 -42.03 -3.62 -0.87
N ILE A 70 -42.34 -2.40 -0.41
CA ILE A 70 -41.75 -1.18 -0.98
C ILE A 70 -40.24 -1.16 -0.75
N PHE A 71 -39.79 -1.47 0.47
CA PHE A 71 -38.35 -1.53 0.78
C PHE A 71 -37.63 -2.59 -0.06
N LEU A 72 -38.26 -3.73 -0.37
CA LEU A 72 -37.70 -4.74 -1.26
C LEU A 72 -37.33 -4.16 -2.63
N HIS A 73 -38.19 -3.32 -3.20
CA HIS A 73 -37.91 -2.62 -4.46
C HIS A 73 -36.81 -1.56 -4.31
N VAL A 74 -36.83 -0.79 -3.21
CA VAL A 74 -35.84 0.28 -2.96
C VAL A 74 -34.44 -0.29 -2.66
N LEU A 75 -34.33 -1.48 -2.10
CA LEU A 75 -33.05 -2.17 -1.87
C LEU A 75 -32.36 -2.63 -3.16
N ASP A 76 -33.06 -2.59 -4.29
CA ASP A 76 -32.55 -2.92 -5.63
C ASP A 76 -32.29 -1.68 -6.50
N ASP A 77 -32.34 -0.48 -5.92
CA ASP A 77 -32.17 0.78 -6.64
C ASP A 77 -30.85 0.85 -7.44
N SER A 78 -30.83 1.50 -8.59
CA SER A 78 -29.57 1.68 -9.35
C SER A 78 -28.56 2.56 -8.60
N ARG A 79 -29.03 3.43 -7.71
CA ARG A 79 -28.21 4.36 -6.96
C ARG A 79 -27.88 3.80 -5.56
N TRP A 80 -26.59 3.65 -5.28
CA TRP A 80 -26.12 3.06 -4.02
C TRP A 80 -26.57 3.86 -2.78
N GLU A 81 -26.68 5.19 -2.88
CA GLU A 81 -27.12 6.04 -1.77
C GLU A 81 -28.56 5.70 -1.35
N VAL A 82 -29.43 5.39 -2.31
CA VAL A 82 -30.82 5.01 -2.02
C VAL A 82 -30.84 3.70 -1.24
N ARG A 83 -30.11 2.68 -1.70
CA ARG A 83 -29.97 1.40 -0.99
C ARG A 83 -29.42 1.60 0.42
N TYR A 84 -28.38 2.42 0.56
CA TYR A 84 -27.75 2.74 1.85
C TYR A 84 -28.74 3.40 2.81
N GLN A 85 -29.47 4.44 2.38
CA GLN A 85 -30.45 5.09 3.24
C GLN A 85 -31.61 4.16 3.61
N CYS A 86 -32.03 3.29 2.69
CA CYS A 86 -33.06 2.29 2.94
C CYS A 86 -32.63 1.26 3.99
N LEU A 87 -31.39 0.73 3.89
CA LEU A 87 -30.83 -0.19 4.90
C LEU A 87 -30.76 0.47 6.29
N LEU A 88 -30.34 1.74 6.36
CA LEU A 88 -30.33 2.48 7.62
C LEU A 88 -31.74 2.68 8.20
N LEU A 89 -32.74 2.92 7.34
CA LEU A 89 -34.13 3.06 7.76
C LEU A 89 -34.65 1.72 8.31
N ILE A 90 -34.44 0.61 7.60
CA ILE A 90 -34.81 -0.73 8.08
C ILE A 90 -34.15 -1.02 9.43
N CYS A 91 -32.86 -0.71 9.58
CA CYS A 91 -32.13 -0.91 10.84
C CYS A 91 -32.76 -0.12 12.00
N ALA A 92 -33.23 1.10 11.75
CA ALA A 92 -33.88 1.94 12.74
C ALA A 92 -35.28 1.44 13.13
N VAL A 93 -36.00 0.77 12.22
CA VAL A 93 -37.36 0.26 12.46
C VAL A 93 -37.36 -1.07 13.23
N ILE A 94 -36.33 -1.92 13.07
CA ILE A 94 -36.27 -3.26 13.69
C ILE A 94 -36.64 -3.28 15.20
N PRO A 95 -36.12 -2.38 16.06
CA PRO A 95 -36.45 -2.38 17.49
C PRO A 95 -37.93 -2.11 17.80
N ASP A 96 -38.67 -1.48 16.89
CA ASP A 96 -40.07 -1.07 17.09
C ASP A 96 -41.08 -2.13 16.61
N ILE A 97 -40.64 -3.13 15.83
CA ILE A 97 -41.51 -4.13 15.18
C ILE A 97 -41.34 -5.56 15.72
N THR A 98 -41.14 -5.73 17.02
CA THR A 98 -40.73 -7.01 17.64
C THR A 98 -41.70 -8.19 17.41
N GLU A 99 -43.01 -7.97 17.40
CA GLU A 99 -44.01 -9.06 17.28
C GLU A 99 -44.13 -9.64 15.86
N GLU A 100 -43.99 -8.81 14.81
CA GLU A 100 -44.13 -9.20 13.40
C GLU A 100 -42.78 -9.20 12.65
N LEU A 101 -41.67 -9.07 13.39
CA LEU A 101 -40.33 -8.86 12.86
C LEU A 101 -39.95 -9.89 11.80
N ASP A 102 -40.11 -11.17 12.11
CA ASP A 102 -39.71 -12.26 11.22
C ASP A 102 -40.50 -12.25 9.91
N SER A 103 -41.80 -11.92 9.95
CA SER A 103 -42.62 -11.80 8.74
C SER A 103 -42.18 -10.63 7.88
N CYS A 104 -41.89 -9.48 8.49
CA CYS A 104 -41.48 -8.28 7.78
C CYS A 104 -40.09 -8.44 7.17
N ILE A 105 -39.11 -8.90 7.95
CA ILE A 105 -37.73 -9.05 7.50
C ILE A 105 -37.62 -10.15 6.45
N SER A 106 -38.41 -11.24 6.55
CA SER A 106 -38.40 -12.30 5.53
C SER A 106 -38.71 -11.79 4.12
N ILE A 107 -39.44 -10.67 3.97
CA ILE A 107 -39.73 -10.06 2.66
C ILE A 107 -38.46 -9.46 2.05
N VAL A 108 -37.66 -8.75 2.85
CA VAL A 108 -36.47 -8.02 2.39
C VAL A 108 -35.16 -8.79 2.54
N LEU A 109 -35.15 -9.90 3.28
CA LEU A 109 -33.95 -10.60 3.73
C LEU A 109 -33.02 -10.99 2.58
N GLN A 110 -33.56 -11.48 1.46
CA GLN A 110 -32.77 -11.82 0.28
C GLN A 110 -31.98 -10.61 -0.25
N LYS A 111 -32.62 -9.44 -0.37
CA LYS A 111 -31.97 -8.22 -0.86
C LYS A 111 -31.04 -7.59 0.17
N VAL A 112 -31.31 -7.75 1.47
CA VAL A 112 -30.35 -7.34 2.51
C VAL A 112 -29.08 -8.19 2.41
N ILE A 113 -29.21 -9.52 2.29
CA ILE A 113 -28.07 -10.45 2.13
C ILE A 113 -27.30 -10.15 0.84
N SER A 114 -27.97 -9.93 -0.29
CA SER A 114 -27.28 -9.63 -1.55
C SER A 114 -26.45 -8.34 -1.49
N ASN A 115 -26.88 -7.36 -0.69
CA ASN A 115 -26.15 -6.11 -0.48
C ASN A 115 -24.87 -6.26 0.38
N LEU A 116 -24.62 -7.42 1.01
CA LEU A 116 -23.30 -7.73 1.60
C LEU A 116 -22.20 -7.83 0.53
N GLY A 117 -22.55 -8.14 -0.72
CA GLY A 117 -21.64 -8.20 -1.86
C GLY A 117 -21.46 -6.88 -2.63
N HIS A 118 -22.11 -5.79 -2.20
CA HIS A 118 -22.13 -4.53 -2.95
C HIS A 118 -20.73 -3.88 -3.02
N GLU A 119 -20.38 -3.21 -4.12
CA GLU A 119 -19.05 -2.59 -4.33
C GLU A 119 -18.74 -1.48 -3.30
N ASN A 120 -19.75 -0.67 -2.96
CA ASN A 120 -19.64 0.37 -1.93
C ASN A 120 -19.63 -0.20 -0.49
N VAL A 121 -18.57 0.13 0.27
CA VAL A 121 -18.35 -0.32 1.66
C VAL A 121 -19.48 0.09 2.60
N ASN A 122 -20.08 1.28 2.40
CA ASN A 122 -21.13 1.80 3.28
C ASN A 122 -22.41 0.96 3.18
N VAL A 123 -22.76 0.52 1.97
CA VAL A 123 -23.90 -0.38 1.73
C VAL A 123 -23.67 -1.72 2.43
N ARG A 124 -22.49 -2.33 2.26
CA ARG A 124 -22.13 -3.60 2.92
C ARG A 124 -22.24 -3.51 4.44
N ARG A 125 -21.68 -2.44 5.03
CA ARG A 125 -21.72 -2.21 6.48
C ARG A 125 -23.14 -2.00 6.99
N ALA A 126 -23.97 -1.25 6.26
CA ALA A 126 -25.37 -1.04 6.63
C ALA A 126 -26.17 -2.34 6.54
N ALA A 127 -25.95 -3.16 5.51
CA ALA A 127 -26.57 -4.48 5.39
C ALA A 127 -26.20 -5.39 6.56
N LEU A 128 -24.92 -5.45 6.92
CA LEU A 128 -24.43 -6.21 8.07
C LEU A 128 -25.06 -5.72 9.39
N GLN A 129 -25.23 -4.40 9.57
CA GLN A 129 -25.91 -3.84 10.74
C GLN A 129 -27.39 -4.24 10.82
N VAL A 130 -28.11 -4.23 9.70
CA VAL A 130 -29.51 -4.70 9.63
C VAL A 130 -29.59 -6.15 10.07
N LEU A 131 -28.73 -7.02 9.54
CA LEU A 131 -28.73 -8.44 9.88
C LEU A 131 -28.38 -8.68 11.37
N HIS A 132 -27.37 -7.97 11.89
CA HIS A 132 -27.05 -8.03 13.33
C HIS A 132 -28.21 -7.60 14.21
N ASN A 133 -28.85 -6.49 13.86
CA ASN A 133 -29.97 -5.98 14.64
C ASN A 133 -31.15 -6.96 14.58
N TYR A 134 -31.44 -7.51 13.41
CA TYR A 134 -32.46 -8.56 13.25
C TYR A 134 -32.17 -9.80 14.12
N MET A 135 -30.94 -10.30 14.11
CA MET A 135 -30.54 -11.46 14.92
C MET A 135 -30.66 -11.22 16.42
N LYS A 136 -30.63 -9.96 16.89
CA LYS A 136 -30.81 -9.62 18.31
C LYS A 136 -32.25 -9.79 18.79
N TYR A 137 -33.24 -9.65 17.90
CA TYR A 137 -34.66 -9.63 18.25
C TYR A 137 -35.45 -10.84 17.71
N THR A 138 -34.91 -11.59 16.75
CA THR A 138 -35.54 -12.82 16.25
C THR A 138 -35.44 -13.97 17.25
N ASN A 139 -36.46 -14.82 17.29
CA ASN A 139 -36.46 -16.05 18.08
C ASN A 139 -36.03 -17.28 17.25
N ASN A 140 -35.66 -17.12 15.99
CA ASN A 140 -35.38 -18.23 15.07
C ASN A 140 -34.08 -18.04 14.28
N LEU A 141 -32.95 -18.12 14.98
CA LEU A 141 -31.61 -18.01 14.41
C LEU A 141 -31.31 -19.12 13.38
N GLN A 142 -31.81 -20.34 13.60
CA GLN A 142 -31.67 -21.44 12.64
C GLN A 142 -32.35 -21.14 11.29
N ASN A 143 -33.49 -20.44 11.29
CA ASN A 143 -34.15 -20.01 10.06
C ASN A 143 -33.34 -18.93 9.33
N PHE A 144 -32.76 -17.98 10.07
CA PHE A 144 -31.83 -17.02 9.50
C PHE A 144 -30.64 -17.72 8.83
N GLN A 145 -30.00 -18.69 9.50
CA GLN A 145 -28.90 -19.47 8.92
C GLN A 145 -29.30 -20.13 7.60
N ARG A 146 -30.46 -20.80 7.56
CA ARG A 146 -30.98 -21.43 6.33
C ARG A 146 -31.15 -20.41 5.20
N LYS A 147 -31.71 -19.23 5.49
CA LYS A 147 -31.89 -18.16 4.50
C LYS A 147 -30.57 -17.51 4.09
N PHE A 148 -29.61 -17.40 4.99
CA PHE A 148 -28.26 -16.89 4.71
C PHE A 148 -27.49 -17.81 3.76
N ILE A 149 -27.59 -19.13 3.95
CA ILE A 149 -27.02 -20.12 3.04
C ILE A 149 -27.70 -19.99 1.67
N GLN A 150 -29.04 -20.08 1.64
CA GLN A 150 -29.84 -20.08 0.41
C GLN A 150 -29.64 -18.81 -0.45
N PHE A 151 -29.67 -17.62 0.17
CA PHE A 151 -29.62 -16.35 -0.57
C PHE A 151 -28.20 -15.78 -0.71
N GLY A 152 -27.27 -16.25 0.10
CA GLY A 152 -25.91 -15.72 0.20
C GLY A 152 -24.86 -16.66 -0.36
N LEU A 153 -24.60 -17.74 0.36
CA LEU A 153 -23.51 -18.68 0.02
C LEU A 153 -23.81 -19.48 -1.25
N GLU A 154 -25.05 -19.90 -1.45
CA GLU A 154 -25.50 -20.62 -2.65
C GLU A 154 -25.96 -19.67 -3.78
N SER A 155 -25.72 -18.37 -3.64
CA SER A 155 -26.08 -17.38 -4.65
C SER A 155 -25.36 -17.66 -5.98
N SER A 156 -26.02 -17.40 -7.12
CA SER A 156 -25.38 -17.44 -8.44
C SER A 156 -24.29 -16.37 -8.59
N GLU A 157 -24.48 -15.23 -7.93
CA GLU A 157 -23.60 -14.06 -8.00
C GLU A 157 -22.34 -14.22 -7.14
N HIS A 158 -21.17 -14.23 -7.77
CA HIS A 158 -19.89 -14.40 -7.07
C HIS A 158 -19.64 -13.32 -6.00
N ILE A 159 -19.97 -12.06 -6.33
CA ILE A 159 -19.83 -10.93 -5.42
C ILE A 159 -20.66 -11.09 -4.14
N VAL A 160 -21.85 -11.69 -4.24
CA VAL A 160 -22.71 -11.98 -3.09
C VAL A 160 -22.11 -13.08 -2.22
N ARG A 161 -21.66 -14.19 -2.83
CA ARG A 161 -20.98 -15.28 -2.12
C ARG A 161 -19.77 -14.78 -1.34
N LYS A 162 -18.91 -13.98 -2.00
CA LYS A 162 -17.73 -13.35 -1.39
C LYS A 162 -18.12 -12.47 -0.19
N GLY A 163 -19.09 -11.56 -0.36
CA GLY A 163 -19.56 -10.68 0.71
C GLY A 163 -20.10 -11.45 1.92
N CYS A 164 -20.82 -12.54 1.67
CA CYS A 164 -21.37 -13.41 2.72
C CYS A 164 -20.26 -14.12 3.50
N ILE A 165 -19.31 -14.78 2.81
CA ILE A 165 -18.18 -15.49 3.45
C ILE A 165 -17.40 -14.55 4.38
N MET A 166 -17.08 -13.33 3.91
CA MET A 166 -16.35 -12.34 4.70
C MET A 166 -17.13 -11.84 5.92
N SER A 167 -18.46 -11.96 5.89
CA SER A 167 -19.34 -11.50 6.98
C SER A 167 -19.60 -12.57 8.04
N ILE A 168 -19.25 -13.84 7.80
CA ILE A 168 -19.60 -14.96 8.70
C ILE A 168 -19.03 -14.76 10.10
N GLY A 169 -17.75 -14.40 10.22
CA GLY A 169 -17.11 -14.23 11.53
C GLY A 169 -17.69 -13.09 12.36
N ILE A 170 -18.47 -12.19 11.74
CA ILE A 170 -19.16 -11.09 12.40
C ILE A 170 -20.60 -11.53 12.74
N LEU A 171 -21.33 -12.08 11.76
CA LEU A 171 -22.74 -12.45 11.89
C LEU A 171 -22.96 -13.68 12.78
N PHE A 172 -22.16 -14.72 12.60
CA PHE A 172 -22.22 -15.95 13.38
C PHE A 172 -21.25 -15.84 14.55
N ALA A 173 -21.65 -15.03 15.52
CA ALA A 173 -20.93 -14.81 16.78
C ALA A 173 -21.88 -15.15 17.95
N SER A 174 -22.02 -14.26 18.93
CA SER A 174 -22.86 -14.47 20.11
C SER A 174 -24.31 -14.81 19.77
N GLY A 175 -24.88 -15.83 20.42
CA GLY A 175 -26.27 -16.26 20.26
C GLY A 175 -26.45 -17.54 19.43
N PHE A 176 -25.44 -17.94 18.63
CA PHE A 176 -25.46 -19.21 17.89
C PHE A 176 -24.76 -20.36 18.64
N GLU A 177 -24.35 -20.19 19.90
CA GLU A 177 -23.57 -21.21 20.62
C GLU A 177 -24.32 -22.55 20.75
N ASN A 178 -25.65 -22.51 20.82
CA ASN A 178 -26.51 -23.69 20.98
C ASN A 178 -27.22 -24.11 19.68
N GLU A 179 -26.99 -23.40 18.57
CA GLU A 179 -27.64 -23.65 17.29
C GLU A 179 -26.85 -24.67 16.45
N ASN A 180 -27.52 -25.38 15.53
CA ASN A 180 -26.83 -26.36 14.68
C ASN A 180 -26.19 -25.67 13.47
N LEU A 181 -24.89 -25.39 13.58
CA LEU A 181 -24.11 -24.74 12.51
C LEU A 181 -23.57 -25.72 11.44
N PHE A 182 -23.89 -27.02 11.53
CA PHE A 182 -23.44 -28.00 10.52
C PHE A 182 -23.81 -27.64 9.07
N PRO A 183 -25.04 -27.21 8.73
CA PRO A 183 -25.38 -26.85 7.35
C PRO A 183 -24.52 -25.70 6.80
N LEU A 184 -24.09 -24.79 7.67
CA LEU A 184 -23.19 -23.70 7.29
C LEU A 184 -21.79 -24.23 6.99
N ILE A 185 -21.28 -25.12 7.84
CA ILE A 185 -19.99 -25.78 7.67
C ILE A 185 -19.97 -26.67 6.42
N GLU A 186 -21.04 -27.40 6.14
CA GLU A 186 -21.19 -28.22 4.94
C GLU A 186 -21.20 -27.37 3.66
N CYS A 187 -21.88 -26.21 3.68
CA CYS A 187 -21.87 -25.30 2.55
C CYS A 187 -20.46 -24.70 2.33
N LEU A 188 -19.82 -24.25 3.41
CA LEU A 188 -18.45 -23.73 3.36
C LEU A 188 -17.45 -24.77 2.89
N SER A 189 -17.58 -26.03 3.30
CA SER A 189 -16.67 -27.10 2.91
C SER A 189 -16.73 -27.39 1.42
N LYS A 190 -17.92 -27.34 0.81
CA LYS A 190 -18.09 -27.45 -0.65
C LYS A 190 -17.36 -26.32 -1.37
N HIS A 191 -17.51 -25.08 -0.90
CA HIS A 191 -16.74 -23.95 -1.43
C HIS A 191 -15.24 -24.00 -1.11
N PHE A 192 -14.84 -24.74 -0.08
CA PHE A 192 -13.45 -24.89 0.31
C PHE A 192 -12.67 -25.82 -0.62
N VAL A 193 -13.36 -26.82 -1.18
CA VAL A 193 -12.81 -27.79 -2.15
C VAL A 193 -13.01 -27.30 -3.59
N ASP A 194 -14.27 -26.98 -3.96
CA ASP A 194 -14.67 -26.70 -5.35
C ASP A 194 -14.79 -25.20 -5.66
N GLY A 195 -14.54 -24.33 -4.68
CA GLY A 195 -14.76 -22.90 -4.82
C GLY A 195 -13.61 -22.13 -5.44
N ASP A 196 -13.83 -20.82 -5.59
CA ASP A 196 -12.81 -19.90 -6.07
C ASP A 196 -11.62 -19.84 -5.10
N ALA A 197 -10.41 -20.02 -5.64
CA ALA A 197 -9.16 -19.92 -4.89
C ALA A 197 -9.02 -18.59 -4.13
N SER A 198 -9.61 -17.49 -4.63
CA SER A 198 -9.61 -16.20 -3.93
C SER A 198 -10.37 -16.23 -2.59
N LEU A 199 -11.31 -17.17 -2.43
CA LEU A 199 -12.16 -17.33 -1.25
C LEU A 199 -11.66 -18.41 -0.30
N PHE A 200 -10.66 -19.20 -0.68
CA PHE A 200 -10.13 -20.31 0.12
C PHE A 200 -9.77 -19.89 1.55
N TYR A 201 -8.93 -18.87 1.71
CA TYR A 201 -8.50 -18.42 3.04
C TYR A 201 -9.63 -17.73 3.83
N PRO A 202 -10.45 -16.84 3.23
CA PRO A 202 -11.67 -16.36 3.88
C PRO A 202 -12.60 -17.46 4.39
N ILE A 203 -12.78 -18.55 3.63
CA ILE A 203 -13.58 -19.71 4.05
C ILE A 203 -12.93 -20.41 5.25
N PHE A 204 -11.61 -20.65 5.21
CA PHE A 204 -10.90 -21.23 6.35
C PHE A 204 -11.07 -20.38 7.62
N LEU A 205 -10.90 -19.06 7.53
CA LEU A 205 -11.11 -18.16 8.67
C LEU A 205 -12.55 -18.19 9.17
N ALA A 206 -13.54 -18.25 8.28
CA ALA A 206 -14.94 -18.39 8.65
C ALA A 206 -15.19 -19.71 9.42
N MET A 207 -14.63 -20.83 8.94
CA MET A 207 -14.70 -22.12 9.63
C MET A 207 -13.99 -22.09 10.99
N GLN A 208 -12.84 -21.41 11.12
CA GLN A 208 -12.18 -21.20 12.42
C GLN A 208 -13.04 -20.39 13.39
N LYS A 209 -13.69 -19.33 12.91
CA LYS A 209 -14.59 -18.53 13.75
C LYS A 209 -15.78 -19.34 14.24
N ILE A 210 -16.32 -20.23 13.41
CA ILE A 210 -17.37 -21.16 13.83
C ILE A 210 -16.82 -22.16 14.86
N ASN A 211 -15.60 -22.69 14.68
CA ASN A 211 -14.94 -23.56 15.66
C ASN A 211 -14.76 -22.87 17.03
N GLU A 212 -14.32 -21.61 17.03
CA GLU A 212 -14.23 -20.79 18.26
C GLU A 212 -15.58 -20.62 18.95
N LEU A 213 -16.67 -20.53 18.17
CA LEU A 213 -18.03 -20.31 18.66
C LEU A 213 -18.70 -21.56 19.23
N VAL A 214 -18.69 -22.68 18.49
CA VAL A 214 -19.35 -23.94 18.91
C VAL A 214 -18.48 -24.81 19.81
N GLY A 215 -17.19 -24.47 19.89
CA GLY A 215 -16.16 -25.24 20.58
C GLY A 215 -15.61 -26.40 19.75
N THR A 216 -14.35 -26.72 20.02
CA THR A 216 -13.60 -27.82 19.38
C THR A 216 -14.33 -29.17 19.37
N PRO A 217 -14.94 -29.67 20.47
CA PRO A 217 -15.56 -31.00 20.43
C PRO A 217 -16.76 -31.07 19.48
N THR A 218 -17.60 -30.03 19.45
CA THR A 218 -18.74 -29.95 18.54
C THR A 218 -18.27 -29.79 17.10
N PHE A 219 -17.26 -28.97 16.88
CA PHE A 219 -16.69 -28.75 15.55
C PHE A 219 -16.04 -30.01 14.97
N GLU A 220 -15.37 -30.81 15.79
CA GLU A 220 -14.82 -32.11 15.38
C GLU A 220 -15.94 -33.08 14.93
N GLN A 221 -17.10 -33.08 15.59
CA GLN A 221 -18.25 -33.85 15.14
C GLN A 221 -18.79 -33.35 13.79
N TYR A 222 -18.69 -32.05 13.51
CA TYR A 222 -19.03 -31.51 12.18
C TYR A 222 -18.03 -31.99 11.14
N LEU A 223 -16.72 -31.93 11.42
CA LEU A 223 -15.68 -32.41 10.51
C LEU A 223 -15.84 -33.90 10.16
N GLN A 224 -16.22 -34.74 11.13
CA GLN A 224 -16.47 -36.17 10.89
C GLN A 224 -17.64 -36.44 9.95
N LYS A 225 -18.58 -35.50 9.82
CA LYS A 225 -19.74 -35.60 8.92
C LYS A 225 -19.47 -34.98 7.54
N LEU A 226 -18.35 -34.29 7.36
CA LEU A 226 -17.97 -33.71 6.07
C LEU A 226 -17.40 -34.78 5.14
N GLU A 227 -17.34 -34.44 3.86
CA GLU A 227 -16.58 -35.21 2.88
C GLU A 227 -15.09 -35.28 3.27
N GLU A 228 -14.49 -36.46 3.07
CA GLU A 228 -13.13 -36.78 3.52
C GLU A 228 -12.10 -35.79 2.95
N GLU A 229 -12.26 -35.37 1.70
CA GLU A 229 -11.38 -34.39 1.06
C GLU A 229 -11.43 -33.01 1.76
N ALA A 230 -12.63 -32.53 2.10
CA ALA A 230 -12.80 -31.24 2.74
C ALA A 230 -12.30 -31.24 4.18
N ALA A 231 -12.60 -32.30 4.95
CA ALA A 231 -12.14 -32.46 6.33
C ALA A 231 -10.61 -32.55 6.39
N ASN A 232 -9.99 -33.36 5.53
CA ASN A 232 -8.53 -33.50 5.45
C ASN A 232 -7.84 -32.19 5.05
N THR A 233 -8.43 -31.44 4.11
CA THR A 233 -7.91 -30.14 3.69
C THR A 233 -7.96 -29.14 4.85
N TYR A 234 -9.06 -29.08 5.59
CA TYR A 234 -9.19 -28.20 6.76
C TYR A 234 -8.16 -28.54 7.84
N LEU A 235 -8.03 -29.81 8.23
CA LEU A 235 -7.08 -30.26 9.25
C LEU A 235 -5.62 -30.02 8.82
N ARG A 236 -5.30 -30.16 7.54
CA ARG A 236 -3.98 -29.84 6.99
C ARG A 236 -3.67 -28.34 7.08
N VAL A 237 -4.65 -27.47 6.83
CA VAL A 237 -4.45 -26.02 6.98
C VAL A 237 -4.33 -25.66 8.47
N LEU A 238 -5.15 -26.26 9.33
CA LEU A 238 -5.12 -26.05 10.79
C LEU A 238 -3.80 -26.48 11.43
N SER A 239 -3.26 -27.65 11.07
CA SER A 239 -1.97 -28.13 11.61
C SER A 239 -0.81 -27.18 11.30
N LYS A 240 -0.76 -26.61 10.10
CA LYS A 240 0.21 -25.57 9.72
C LYS A 240 0.02 -24.27 10.49
N PHE A 241 -1.22 -23.96 10.88
CA PHE A 241 -1.55 -22.81 11.70
C PHE A 241 -1.15 -23.00 13.18
N SER A 242 -1.32 -24.22 13.72
CA SER A 242 -1.07 -24.55 15.13
C SER A 242 0.42 -24.77 15.48
N LEU A 243 1.22 -25.31 14.56
CA LEU A 243 2.66 -25.55 14.77
C LEU A 243 3.48 -24.28 15.06
N ASN A 244 2.93 -23.10 14.77
CA ASN A 244 3.57 -21.81 15.03
C ASN A 244 3.00 -21.06 16.26
N GLY A 245 1.99 -21.60 16.94
CA GLY A 245 1.36 -20.99 18.13
C GLY A 245 1.93 -21.46 19.48
N SER A 246 2.78 -22.48 19.51
CA SER A 246 3.29 -23.07 20.77
C SER A 246 4.60 -22.42 21.25
N ARG A 247 4.53 -21.13 21.59
CA ARG A 247 5.42 -20.53 22.61
C ARG A 247 4.64 -19.45 23.36
N MET A 248 3.72 -19.85 24.25
CA MET A 248 3.58 -19.37 25.64
C MET A 248 2.42 -20.13 26.33
N SER A 249 2.60 -20.33 27.64
CA SER A 249 1.74 -20.99 28.64
C SER A 249 1.53 -22.51 28.56
N SER A 250 2.42 -23.20 29.27
CA SER A 250 2.16 -24.49 29.91
C SER A 250 1.10 -24.36 31.02
N SER A 251 -0.01 -25.08 30.90
CA SER A 251 -0.73 -25.67 32.03
C SER A 251 -1.64 -26.82 31.55
N SER A 252 -1.19 -28.03 31.88
CA SER A 252 -1.98 -29.21 32.27
C SER A 252 -3.25 -29.60 31.52
N GLY A 253 -3.17 -30.75 30.84
CA GLY A 253 -4.10 -31.86 31.09
C GLY A 253 -5.25 -32.07 30.11
N SER A 254 -4.99 -32.77 29.01
CA SER A 254 -5.65 -34.05 28.68
C SER A 254 -5.13 -34.56 27.34
N ARG A 255 -4.46 -35.71 27.37
CA ARG A 255 -4.16 -36.51 26.20
C ARG A 255 -5.47 -37.13 25.72
N SER A 256 -5.97 -36.76 24.56
CA SER A 256 -6.98 -37.55 23.83
C SER A 256 -6.38 -38.12 22.55
N SER A 257 -6.56 -39.42 22.41
CA SER A 257 -5.95 -40.35 21.49
C SER A 257 -6.29 -40.09 20.02
N PHE A 258 -5.29 -39.78 19.19
CA PHE A 258 -5.33 -39.98 17.74
C PHE A 258 -3.97 -40.45 17.25
N SER A 259 -3.59 -41.67 17.63
CA SER A 259 -2.35 -42.33 17.21
C SER A 259 -2.58 -43.52 16.25
N ASN A 260 -3.73 -43.60 15.56
CA ASN A 260 -4.07 -44.73 14.69
C ASN A 260 -4.72 -44.33 13.36
N LEU A 261 -4.02 -43.52 12.55
CA LEU A 261 -4.30 -43.37 11.10
C LEU A 261 -3.03 -43.41 10.24
N ASN A 262 -1.93 -43.97 10.77
CA ASN A 262 -0.78 -44.36 9.98
C ASN A 262 -0.94 -45.81 9.53
N GLY A 263 -1.69 -46.02 8.45
CA GLY A 263 -1.82 -47.33 7.83
C GLY A 263 -2.73 -47.23 6.62
N ILE A 264 -2.16 -47.48 5.43
CA ILE A 264 -2.78 -47.43 4.11
C ILE A 264 -2.63 -46.05 3.42
N LEU A 265 -1.45 -45.82 2.83
CA LEU A 265 -1.40 -45.62 1.37
C LEU A 265 -0.01 -45.99 0.84
N GLY A 266 0.03 -47.12 0.13
CA GLY A 266 1.15 -47.52 -0.69
C GLY A 266 1.37 -46.57 -1.85
N THR A 267 2.60 -46.59 -2.34
CA THR A 267 3.11 -45.98 -3.57
C THR A 267 2.09 -45.91 -4.72
N SER A 268 1.58 -44.71 -5.01
CA SER A 268 1.29 -44.18 -6.36
C SER A 268 0.79 -42.73 -6.27
N THR A 269 1.68 -41.77 -6.56
CA THR A 269 1.40 -40.39 -7.02
C THR A 269 0.29 -39.59 -6.32
N ASN A 270 0.52 -39.23 -5.06
CA ASN A 270 -0.14 -38.10 -4.40
C ASN A 270 0.41 -36.76 -4.95
N LYS A 271 -0.32 -36.05 -5.81
CA LYS A 271 -0.04 -34.61 -6.10
C LYS A 271 -0.50 -33.76 -4.91
N LEU A 272 0.32 -33.80 -3.86
CA LEU A 272 0.25 -33.06 -2.61
C LEU A 272 0.42 -31.54 -2.89
N LEU A 273 -0.58 -30.69 -2.60
CA LEU A 273 -0.45 -29.23 -2.76
C LEU A 273 0.53 -28.66 -1.69
N LYS A 274 1.81 -28.61 -2.03
CA LYS A 274 2.88 -27.93 -1.28
C LYS A 274 2.68 -26.42 -1.42
N TYR A 275 2.38 -25.72 -0.32
CA TYR A 275 2.36 -24.25 -0.33
C TYR A 275 3.80 -23.74 -0.42
N ASP A 276 4.06 -22.88 -1.40
CA ASP A 276 5.37 -22.27 -1.59
C ASP A 276 5.58 -21.14 -0.58
N PHE A 277 6.77 -21.13 0.01
CA PHE A 277 7.15 -20.23 1.11
C PHE A 277 6.20 -20.30 2.33
N GLY A 278 5.41 -21.38 2.45
CA GLY A 278 4.46 -21.62 3.55
C GLY A 278 3.11 -20.93 3.42
N ILE A 279 2.96 -19.94 2.53
CA ILE A 279 1.79 -19.06 2.47
C ILE A 279 1.16 -18.96 1.08
N PHE A 280 1.92 -19.18 0.01
CA PHE A 280 1.40 -19.09 -1.35
C PHE A 280 0.97 -20.46 -1.84
N GLN A 281 -0.23 -20.57 -2.40
CA GLN A 281 -0.65 -21.80 -3.05
C GLN A 281 0.28 -22.08 -4.25
N PRO A 282 0.66 -23.35 -4.52
CA PRO A 282 1.63 -23.68 -5.58
C PRO A 282 1.13 -23.28 -6.97
N TYR A 283 -0.18 -23.16 -7.18
CA TYR A 283 -0.71 -22.66 -8.46
C TYR A 283 -0.31 -21.19 -8.70
N ILE A 284 -0.12 -20.37 -7.65
CA ILE A 284 0.28 -18.96 -7.78
C ILE A 284 1.71 -18.90 -8.30
N THR A 285 2.62 -19.63 -7.67
CA THR A 285 4.02 -19.71 -8.09
C THR A 285 4.20 -20.42 -9.43
N GLU A 286 3.34 -21.39 -9.76
CA GLU A 286 3.27 -22.01 -11.09
C GLU A 286 2.79 -21.00 -12.14
N LYS A 287 1.71 -20.24 -11.89
CA LYS A 287 1.27 -19.17 -12.79
C LYS A 287 2.31 -18.07 -12.95
N ILE A 288 3.08 -17.74 -11.91
CA ILE A 288 4.22 -16.81 -12.00
C ILE A 288 5.32 -17.36 -12.92
N LYS A 289 5.43 -18.68 -13.08
CA LYS A 289 6.38 -19.31 -14.02
C LYS A 289 5.80 -19.53 -15.41
N SER A 290 4.56 -19.11 -15.68
CA SER A 290 3.92 -19.24 -17.00
C SER A 290 4.67 -18.45 -18.07
N ASP A 291 4.68 -18.96 -19.31
CA ASP A 291 5.22 -18.26 -20.47
C ASP A 291 4.42 -16.98 -20.79
N ASP A 292 3.11 -16.97 -20.50
CA ASP A 292 2.26 -15.82 -20.72
C ASP A 292 2.44 -14.76 -19.62
N TRP A 293 2.96 -13.61 -20.02
CA TRP A 293 3.21 -12.50 -19.11
C TRP A 293 1.92 -11.95 -18.47
N LYS A 294 0.75 -12.07 -19.11
CA LYS A 294 -0.51 -11.61 -18.49
C LYS A 294 -0.90 -12.53 -17.32
N THR A 295 -0.80 -13.84 -17.52
CA THR A 295 -0.97 -14.84 -16.47
C THR A 295 0.01 -14.62 -15.31
N ARG A 296 1.28 -14.30 -15.61
CA ARG A 296 2.26 -13.92 -14.58
C ARG A 296 1.83 -12.66 -13.81
N VAL A 297 1.35 -11.61 -14.48
CA VAL A 297 0.86 -10.37 -13.82
C VAL A 297 -0.31 -10.67 -12.89
N GLU A 298 -1.30 -11.44 -13.33
CA GLU A 298 -2.47 -11.83 -12.52
C GLU A 298 -2.02 -12.56 -11.23
N ALA A 299 -1.09 -13.50 -11.37
CA ALA A 299 -0.57 -14.25 -10.22
C ALA A 299 0.22 -13.37 -9.24
N ILE A 300 0.98 -12.38 -9.73
CA ILE A 300 1.65 -11.40 -8.87
C ILE A 300 0.61 -10.49 -8.18
N GLU A 301 -0.49 -10.12 -8.82
CA GLU A 301 -1.58 -9.38 -8.17
C GLU A 301 -2.20 -10.21 -7.04
N HIS A 302 -2.46 -11.50 -7.28
CA HIS A 302 -2.97 -12.41 -6.25
C HIS A 302 -1.98 -12.52 -5.08
N MET A 303 -0.68 -12.62 -5.35
CA MET A 303 0.37 -12.57 -4.34
C MET A 303 0.31 -11.28 -3.51
N LYS A 304 0.16 -10.11 -4.15
CA LYS A 304 0.04 -8.82 -3.44
C LYS A 304 -1.19 -8.76 -2.54
N ILE A 305 -2.33 -9.29 -2.98
CA ILE A 305 -3.54 -9.38 -2.14
C ILE A 305 -3.25 -10.20 -0.88
N ILE A 306 -2.64 -11.37 -1.02
CA ILE A 306 -2.26 -12.22 0.12
C ILE A 306 -1.32 -11.47 1.08
N ILE A 307 -0.30 -10.78 0.56
CA ILE A 307 0.63 -9.97 1.37
C ILE A 307 -0.12 -8.88 2.15
N ARG A 308 -1.09 -8.20 1.53
CA ARG A 308 -1.88 -7.12 2.15
C ARG A 308 -2.79 -7.65 3.26
N GLU A 309 -3.49 -8.75 3.01
CA GLU A 309 -4.49 -9.30 3.95
C GLU A 309 -3.85 -9.99 5.16
N ILE A 310 -2.64 -10.55 5.02
CA ILE A 310 -1.98 -11.22 6.13
C ILE A 310 -1.40 -10.19 7.12
N PRO A 311 -1.87 -10.15 8.39
CA PRO A 311 -1.15 -9.46 9.46
C PRO A 311 0.11 -10.24 9.80
N ASP A 312 1.18 -9.51 10.15
CA ASP A 312 2.50 -10.05 10.51
C ASP A 312 3.09 -10.98 9.43
N PHE A 313 2.96 -10.57 8.15
CA PHE A 313 3.42 -11.33 6.99
C PHE A 313 4.88 -11.81 7.11
N SER A 314 5.77 -10.99 7.67
CA SER A 314 7.17 -11.36 7.91
C SER A 314 7.36 -12.60 8.79
N GLU A 315 6.43 -12.86 9.71
CA GLU A 315 6.53 -13.98 10.67
C GLU A 315 5.93 -15.26 10.11
N LYS A 316 5.04 -15.16 9.13
CA LYS A 316 4.27 -16.32 8.60
C LYS A 316 4.92 -17.03 7.43
N ILE A 317 5.90 -16.40 6.81
CA ILE A 317 6.61 -16.96 5.67
C ILE A 317 7.71 -17.92 6.13
N SER A 318 7.68 -19.15 5.63
CA SER A 318 8.48 -20.26 6.18
C SER A 318 9.98 -20.16 5.83
N ASP A 319 10.30 -19.59 4.67
CA ASP A 319 11.69 -19.31 4.26
C ASP A 319 11.75 -17.93 3.60
N MET A 320 12.17 -16.95 4.41
CA MET A 320 12.34 -15.57 3.98
C MET A 320 13.46 -15.39 2.96
N ASP A 321 14.56 -16.11 3.13
CA ASP A 321 15.74 -15.93 2.29
C ASP A 321 15.48 -16.53 0.90
N GLU A 322 14.84 -17.70 0.83
CA GLU A 322 14.36 -18.31 -0.42
C GLU A 322 13.33 -17.41 -1.13
N TYR A 323 12.41 -16.80 -0.37
CA TYR A 323 11.42 -15.87 -0.94
C TYR A 323 12.07 -14.61 -1.53
N MET A 324 13.04 -14.02 -0.84
CA MET A 324 13.78 -12.86 -1.36
C MET A 324 14.60 -13.23 -2.62
N ILE A 325 15.16 -14.43 -2.68
CA ILE A 325 15.84 -14.95 -3.89
C ILE A 325 14.83 -15.10 -5.03
N PHE A 326 13.67 -15.71 -4.76
CA PHE A 326 12.60 -15.85 -5.75
C PHE A 326 12.15 -14.50 -6.32
N LEU A 327 11.88 -13.51 -5.47
CA LEU A 327 11.53 -12.16 -5.92
C LEU A 327 12.65 -11.50 -6.73
N SER A 328 13.91 -11.71 -6.33
CA SER A 328 15.06 -11.18 -7.08
C SER A 328 15.17 -11.76 -8.49
N GLN A 329 14.81 -13.04 -8.68
CA GLN A 329 14.75 -13.66 -10.01
C GLN A 329 13.63 -13.06 -10.86
N LEU A 330 12.47 -12.73 -10.28
CA LEU A 330 11.39 -12.08 -11.01
C LEU A 330 11.72 -10.63 -11.44
N LEU A 331 12.64 -9.95 -10.73
CA LEU A 331 13.17 -8.65 -11.19
C LEU A 331 14.05 -8.76 -12.44
N GLU A 332 14.45 -9.97 -12.84
CA GLU A 332 15.20 -10.27 -14.07
C GLU A 332 14.29 -10.70 -15.23
N ASP A 333 12.96 -10.62 -15.08
CA ASP A 333 11.98 -10.97 -16.12
C ASP A 333 12.17 -10.12 -17.40
N SER A 334 12.03 -10.76 -18.56
CA SER A 334 12.15 -10.12 -19.87
C SER A 334 11.09 -9.06 -20.12
N ASN A 335 9.92 -9.20 -19.50
CA ASN A 335 8.82 -8.25 -19.57
C ASN A 335 8.88 -7.24 -18.42
N PHE A 336 9.15 -5.99 -18.77
CA PHE A 336 9.23 -4.88 -17.81
C PHE A 336 7.95 -4.65 -17.00
N LYS A 337 6.77 -5.06 -17.49
CA LYS A 337 5.52 -4.98 -16.72
C LYS A 337 5.58 -5.90 -15.50
N ILE A 338 6.17 -7.08 -15.64
CA ILE A 338 6.42 -7.99 -14.51
C ILE A 338 7.38 -7.34 -13.52
N VAL A 339 8.50 -6.81 -14.02
CA VAL A 339 9.48 -6.11 -13.17
C VAL A 339 8.83 -4.98 -12.36
N ILE A 340 7.94 -4.18 -12.97
CA ILE A 340 7.17 -3.14 -12.25
C ILE A 340 6.26 -3.75 -11.18
N GLN A 341 5.51 -4.81 -11.49
CA GLN A 341 4.65 -5.47 -10.50
C GLN A 341 5.44 -6.04 -9.32
N VAL A 342 6.62 -6.61 -9.59
CA VAL A 342 7.53 -7.11 -8.56
C VAL A 342 8.10 -5.96 -7.73
N LEU A 343 8.49 -4.84 -8.34
CA LEU A 343 8.90 -3.64 -7.58
C LEU A 343 7.77 -3.12 -6.66
N SER A 344 6.51 -3.25 -7.07
CA SER A 344 5.36 -2.97 -6.18
C SER A 344 5.20 -4.00 -5.07
N VAL A 345 5.63 -5.26 -5.25
CA VAL A 345 5.75 -6.23 -4.14
C VAL A 345 6.82 -5.78 -3.16
N TYR A 346 7.99 -5.36 -3.63
CA TYR A 346 9.05 -4.80 -2.78
C TYR A 346 8.56 -3.60 -1.96
N ASP A 347 7.75 -2.73 -2.57
CA ASP A 347 7.12 -1.59 -1.89
C ASP A 347 6.22 -2.02 -0.72
N LEU A 348 5.40 -3.07 -0.91
CA LEU A 348 4.56 -3.65 0.14
C LEU A 348 5.37 -4.34 1.23
N LEU A 349 6.49 -4.99 0.88
CA LEU A 349 7.36 -5.65 1.85
C LEU A 349 7.99 -4.65 2.83
N ILE A 350 8.36 -3.45 2.36
CA ILE A 350 8.86 -2.39 3.25
C ILE A 350 7.84 -2.10 4.36
N ASP A 351 6.56 -1.96 4.01
CA ASP A 351 5.48 -1.67 4.97
C ASP A 351 5.22 -2.84 5.93
N LYS A 352 5.33 -4.08 5.42
CA LYS A 352 5.04 -5.30 6.19
C LYS A 352 6.17 -5.70 7.12
N PHE A 353 7.42 -5.51 6.72
CA PHE A 353 8.58 -5.96 7.50
C PHE A 353 9.00 -4.94 8.57
N LYS A 354 8.69 -3.65 8.40
CA LYS A 354 8.98 -2.58 9.36
C LYS A 354 10.43 -2.71 9.90
N ASN A 355 10.59 -3.02 11.18
CA ASN A 355 11.89 -3.11 11.86
C ASN A 355 12.76 -4.29 11.39
N GLN A 356 12.16 -5.32 10.78
CA GLN A 356 12.89 -6.48 10.26
C GLN A 356 13.65 -6.18 8.95
N MET A 357 13.39 -5.05 8.30
CA MET A 357 14.06 -4.64 7.06
C MET A 357 15.59 -4.62 7.18
N LYS A 358 16.13 -4.32 8.36
CA LYS A 358 17.59 -4.30 8.59
C LYS A 358 18.24 -5.66 8.33
N ARG A 359 17.57 -6.77 8.66
CA ARG A 359 18.10 -8.13 8.44
C ARG A 359 18.30 -8.42 6.96
N PHE A 360 17.38 -7.97 6.12
CA PHE A 360 17.35 -8.27 4.69
C PHE A 360 17.88 -7.13 3.81
N LEU A 361 18.40 -6.07 4.43
CA LEU A 361 18.76 -4.83 3.75
C LEU A 361 19.70 -5.04 2.55
N LYS A 362 20.78 -5.81 2.75
CA LYS A 362 21.78 -6.06 1.71
C LYS A 362 21.16 -6.77 0.50
N THR A 363 20.41 -7.84 0.73
CA THR A 363 19.72 -8.62 -0.32
C THR A 363 18.67 -7.77 -1.04
N PHE A 364 17.90 -6.99 -0.29
CA PHE A 364 16.88 -6.09 -0.83
C PHE A 364 17.50 -5.00 -1.73
N VAL A 365 18.51 -4.29 -1.24
CA VAL A 365 19.18 -3.23 -2.01
C VAL A 365 19.86 -3.82 -3.25
N THR A 366 20.54 -4.95 -3.12
CA THR A 366 21.26 -5.60 -4.24
C THR A 366 20.30 -6.05 -5.34
N SER A 367 19.11 -6.56 -4.99
CA SER A 367 18.13 -7.00 -5.98
C SER A 367 17.50 -5.82 -6.75
N VAL A 368 17.21 -4.71 -6.07
CA VAL A 368 16.66 -3.50 -6.71
C VAL A 368 17.74 -2.72 -7.48
N LEU A 369 19.01 -2.79 -7.09
CA LEU A 369 20.14 -2.04 -7.65
C LEU A 369 20.19 -2.09 -9.18
N LYS A 370 20.07 -3.28 -9.79
CA LYS A 370 20.13 -3.42 -11.26
C LYS A 370 19.02 -2.64 -11.97
N ARG A 371 17.88 -2.44 -11.32
CA ARG A 371 16.71 -1.75 -11.87
C ARG A 371 16.83 -0.22 -11.82
N LEU A 372 17.70 0.32 -10.95
CA LEU A 372 18.02 1.76 -10.95
C LEU A 372 18.67 2.17 -12.28
N GLY A 373 19.51 1.31 -12.87
CA GLY A 373 20.18 1.57 -14.14
C GLY A 373 19.42 1.11 -15.39
N ASP A 374 18.12 0.79 -15.30
CA ASP A 374 17.34 0.20 -16.40
C ASP A 374 17.19 1.14 -17.61
N ALA A 375 17.07 0.58 -18.81
CA ALA A 375 16.88 1.37 -20.03
C ALA A 375 15.49 2.03 -20.08
N LYS A 376 14.48 1.39 -19.48
CA LYS A 376 13.10 1.90 -19.45
C LYS A 376 12.92 2.84 -18.27
N LEU A 377 12.56 4.08 -18.57
CA LEU A 377 12.36 5.13 -17.55
C LEU A 377 11.37 4.69 -16.46
N VAL A 378 10.23 4.10 -16.85
CA VAL A 378 9.18 3.68 -15.90
C VAL A 378 9.69 2.66 -14.88
N VAL A 379 10.59 1.74 -15.28
CA VAL A 379 11.21 0.77 -14.35
C VAL A 379 12.15 1.48 -13.38
N ARG A 380 12.97 2.40 -13.89
CA ARG A 380 13.88 3.21 -13.06
C ARG A 380 13.12 4.03 -12.03
N GLU A 381 12.04 4.69 -12.43
CA GLU A 381 11.20 5.50 -11.53
C GLU A 381 10.60 4.67 -10.39
N HIS A 382 10.15 3.44 -10.66
CA HIS A 382 9.68 2.52 -9.61
C HIS A 382 10.82 2.09 -8.68
N ALA A 383 11.99 1.74 -9.23
CA ALA A 383 13.15 1.36 -8.41
C ALA A 383 13.64 2.52 -7.52
N ILE A 384 13.63 3.74 -8.06
CA ILE A 384 13.93 4.99 -7.35
C ILE A 384 12.98 5.17 -6.15
N ARG A 385 11.67 5.01 -6.38
CA ARG A 385 10.63 5.13 -5.35
C ARG A 385 10.83 4.10 -4.23
N VAL A 386 11.06 2.84 -4.60
CA VAL A 386 11.29 1.74 -3.62
C VAL A 386 12.51 2.02 -2.75
N ILE A 387 13.64 2.43 -3.34
CA ILE A 387 14.85 2.78 -2.59
C ILE A 387 14.63 4.02 -1.72
N HIS A 388 13.91 5.02 -2.20
CA HIS A 388 13.60 6.22 -1.43
C HIS A 388 12.74 5.91 -0.21
N LYS A 389 11.64 5.15 -0.41
CA LYS A 389 10.78 4.69 0.68
C LYS A 389 11.57 3.88 1.71
N LEU A 390 12.45 2.98 1.27
CA LEU A 390 13.29 2.19 2.18
C LEU A 390 14.11 3.07 3.15
N MET A 391 14.61 4.22 2.71
CA MET A 391 15.36 5.16 3.56
C MET A 391 14.50 5.86 4.64
N HIS A 392 13.18 5.77 4.57
CA HIS A 392 12.30 6.21 5.66
C HIS A 392 12.14 5.16 6.77
N PHE A 393 12.40 3.88 6.49
CA PHE A 393 12.29 2.78 7.45
C PHE A 393 13.65 2.30 7.97
N VAL A 394 14.72 2.51 7.20
CA VAL A 394 16.10 2.17 7.55
C VAL A 394 16.96 3.42 7.41
N LYS A 395 18.02 3.58 8.23
CA LYS A 395 18.87 4.78 8.17
C LYS A 395 19.39 5.00 6.72
N PRO A 396 19.30 6.22 6.18
CA PRO A 396 19.76 6.51 4.82
C PRO A 396 21.20 6.06 4.55
N THR A 397 22.11 6.26 5.51
CA THR A 397 23.52 5.85 5.41
C THR A 397 23.71 4.35 5.21
N ASP A 398 22.88 3.51 5.84
CA ASP A 398 22.95 2.06 5.70
C ASP A 398 22.56 1.63 4.27
N VAL A 399 21.52 2.27 3.72
CA VAL A 399 21.07 2.05 2.34
C VAL A 399 22.13 2.55 1.35
N LEU A 400 22.63 3.78 1.54
CA LEU A 400 23.65 4.38 0.69
C LEU A 400 24.96 3.60 0.73
N GLY A 401 25.37 3.08 1.88
CA GLY A 401 26.57 2.24 2.02
C GLY A 401 26.50 0.95 1.20
N ASN A 402 25.30 0.37 1.01
CA ASN A 402 25.10 -0.77 0.11
C ASN A 402 25.12 -0.35 -1.37
N LEU A 403 24.58 0.81 -1.72
CA LEU A 403 24.56 1.32 -3.10
C LEU A 403 25.94 1.76 -3.59
N LEU A 404 26.70 2.48 -2.76
CA LEU A 404 27.99 3.08 -3.10
C LEU A 404 29.09 2.03 -3.34
N GLN A 405 28.90 0.78 -2.90
CA GLN A 405 29.76 -0.35 -3.27
C GLN A 405 29.79 -0.62 -4.78
N PHE A 406 28.78 -0.13 -5.51
CA PHE A 406 28.64 -0.31 -6.96
C PHE A 406 28.92 0.96 -7.76
N LYS A 407 29.58 1.96 -7.16
CA LYS A 407 29.94 3.22 -7.81
C LYS A 407 30.80 3.02 -9.07
N ASP A 408 31.61 1.97 -9.13
CA ASP A 408 32.48 1.66 -10.28
C ASP A 408 31.82 0.74 -11.33
N SER A 409 30.48 0.60 -11.27
CA SER A 409 29.74 -0.25 -12.20
C SER A 409 29.96 0.15 -13.66
N ARG A 410 30.05 -0.83 -14.57
CA ARG A 410 30.16 -0.58 -16.02
C ARG A 410 28.96 0.16 -16.60
N ASN A 411 27.77 0.07 -15.98
CA ASN A 411 26.58 0.77 -16.44
C ASN A 411 26.58 2.23 -15.98
N PRO A 412 26.77 3.22 -16.88
CA PRO A 412 26.82 4.62 -16.49
C PRO A 412 25.48 5.16 -15.96
N ARG A 413 24.34 4.58 -16.37
CA ARG A 413 23.03 4.96 -15.81
C ARG A 413 22.91 4.55 -14.36
N LEU A 414 23.47 3.39 -14.00
CA LEU A 414 23.50 2.95 -12.61
C LEU A 414 24.39 3.86 -11.76
N ARG A 415 25.58 4.21 -12.27
CA ARG A 415 26.46 5.18 -11.58
C ARG A 415 25.78 6.53 -11.38
N GLU A 416 25.13 7.07 -12.42
CA GLU A 416 24.32 8.29 -12.34
C GLU A 416 23.25 8.17 -11.24
N GLU A 417 22.46 7.10 -11.23
CA GLU A 417 21.39 6.95 -10.24
C GLU A 417 21.89 6.72 -8.82
N ILE A 418 23.03 6.03 -8.62
CA ILE A 418 23.64 5.88 -7.29
C ILE A 418 23.96 7.27 -6.71
N VAL A 419 24.55 8.16 -7.51
CA VAL A 419 24.85 9.53 -7.10
C VAL A 419 23.58 10.34 -6.84
N ASN A 420 22.54 10.13 -7.65
CA ASN A 420 21.23 10.76 -7.41
C ASN A 420 20.56 10.25 -6.14
N ARG A 421 20.77 8.99 -5.73
CA ARG A 421 20.28 8.50 -4.43
C ARG A 421 20.96 9.24 -3.27
N VAL A 422 22.26 9.52 -3.35
CA VAL A 422 22.97 10.35 -2.35
C VAL A 422 22.38 11.76 -2.33
N THR A 423 22.23 12.39 -3.50
CA THR A 423 21.65 13.73 -3.64
C THR A 423 20.25 13.81 -3.05
N GLY A 424 19.37 12.87 -3.44
CA GLY A 424 18.00 12.80 -2.93
C GLY A 424 17.95 12.56 -1.43
N ALA A 425 18.80 11.68 -0.90
CA ALA A 425 18.87 11.44 0.54
C ALA A 425 19.27 12.70 1.32
N VAL A 426 20.30 13.40 0.89
CA VAL A 426 20.80 14.61 1.56
C VAL A 426 19.79 15.76 1.50
N LEU A 427 18.97 15.83 0.45
CA LEU A 427 17.90 16.84 0.32
C LEU A 427 16.63 16.49 1.11
N THR A 428 16.38 15.20 1.37
CA THR A 428 15.15 14.75 2.03
C THR A 428 15.32 14.55 3.55
N PHE A 429 16.45 14.01 3.99
CA PHE A 429 16.66 13.63 5.39
C PHE A 429 17.51 14.66 6.16
N PRO A 430 17.33 14.80 7.48
CA PRO A 430 18.12 15.72 8.29
C PRO A 430 19.63 15.44 8.25
N SER A 431 20.45 16.49 8.31
CA SER A 431 21.91 16.40 8.19
C SER A 431 22.59 15.51 9.23
N TYR A 432 22.01 15.36 10.43
CA TYR A 432 22.55 14.50 11.50
C TYR A 432 22.43 13.00 11.20
N ASN A 433 21.70 12.61 10.14
CA ASN A 433 21.63 11.23 9.68
C ASN A 433 22.86 10.82 8.85
N PHE A 434 23.78 11.74 8.55
CA PHE A 434 24.86 11.52 7.59
C PHE A 434 26.24 11.76 8.18
N GLU A 435 27.17 10.90 7.78
CA GLU A 435 28.61 11.13 7.90
C GLU A 435 29.11 11.64 6.54
N PHE A 436 29.43 12.94 6.45
CA PHE A 436 29.67 13.58 5.16
C PHE A 436 31.02 13.19 4.53
N LEU A 437 32.07 12.94 5.31
CA LEU A 437 33.39 12.60 4.77
C LEU A 437 33.37 11.31 3.93
N PRO A 438 32.85 10.16 4.44
CA PRO A 438 32.73 8.95 3.63
C PRO A 438 31.87 9.13 2.37
N LEU A 439 30.84 9.96 2.41
CA LEU A 439 30.00 10.25 1.24
C LEU A 439 30.78 11.07 0.19
N CYS A 440 31.50 12.11 0.62
CA CYS A 440 32.35 12.91 -0.26
C CYS A 440 33.42 12.03 -0.91
N GLU A 441 34.15 11.22 -0.14
CA GLU A 441 35.18 10.30 -0.64
C GLU A 441 34.60 9.25 -1.61
N ALA A 442 33.39 8.76 -1.34
CA ALA A 442 32.74 7.79 -2.22
C ALA A 442 32.30 8.41 -3.55
N VAL A 443 31.80 9.65 -3.55
CA VAL A 443 31.25 10.31 -4.75
C VAL A 443 32.32 11.07 -5.54
N ALA A 444 33.38 11.59 -4.91
CA ALA A 444 34.40 12.42 -5.56
C ALA A 444 34.98 11.82 -6.85
N PRO A 445 35.33 10.51 -6.92
CA PRO A 445 35.86 9.92 -8.16
C PRO A 445 34.90 10.04 -9.35
N LEU A 446 33.58 10.09 -9.10
CA LEU A 446 32.56 10.22 -10.14
C LEU A 446 32.47 11.63 -10.73
N LEU A 447 33.10 12.63 -10.12
CA LEU A 447 33.29 13.96 -10.72
C LEU A 447 34.18 13.90 -11.96
N ALA A 448 35.10 12.94 -12.04
CA ALA A 448 36.00 12.72 -13.18
C ALA A 448 35.48 11.64 -14.16
N ASP A 449 34.27 11.12 -13.97
CA ASP A 449 33.72 9.99 -14.74
C ASP A 449 33.77 10.21 -16.27
N THR A 450 34.01 9.16 -17.04
CA THR A 450 34.04 9.23 -18.52
C THR A 450 32.76 9.74 -19.19
N LYS A 451 31.60 9.71 -18.50
CA LYS A 451 30.29 10.08 -19.05
C LYS A 451 29.77 11.40 -18.49
N ARG A 452 29.32 12.28 -19.38
CA ARG A 452 28.80 13.63 -19.05
C ARG A 452 27.71 13.62 -17.97
N ARG A 453 26.74 12.71 -18.08
CA ARG A 453 25.61 12.64 -17.13
C ARG A 453 26.05 12.25 -15.72
N VAL A 454 27.08 11.42 -15.58
CA VAL A 454 27.62 11.02 -14.28
C VAL A 454 28.37 12.19 -13.64
N ARG A 455 29.20 12.91 -14.41
CA ARG A 455 29.85 14.14 -13.94
C ARG A 455 28.84 15.20 -13.49
N LEU A 456 27.77 15.40 -14.26
CA LEU A 456 26.68 16.31 -13.90
C LEU A 456 26.01 15.89 -12.58
N ALA A 457 25.63 14.61 -12.44
CA ALA A 457 25.05 14.09 -11.21
C ALA A 457 25.98 14.30 -10.01
N ALA A 458 27.29 14.05 -10.18
CA ALA A 458 28.29 14.24 -9.13
C ALA A 458 28.42 15.72 -8.72
N LEU A 459 28.43 16.65 -9.67
CA LEU A 459 28.47 18.09 -9.37
C LEU A 459 27.18 18.56 -8.65
N GLU A 460 26.02 18.06 -9.06
CA GLU A 460 24.74 18.31 -8.38
C GLU A 460 24.74 17.75 -6.95
N CYS A 461 25.29 16.55 -6.75
CA CYS A 461 25.46 15.94 -5.44
C CYS A 461 26.39 16.76 -4.54
N PHE A 462 27.52 17.23 -5.07
CA PHE A 462 28.46 18.09 -4.32
C PHE A 462 27.84 19.42 -3.90
N ALA A 463 26.95 19.99 -4.73
CA ALA A 463 26.18 21.17 -4.33
C ALA A 463 25.22 20.88 -3.16
N ALA A 464 24.53 19.73 -3.19
CA ALA A 464 23.66 19.30 -2.10
C ALA A 464 24.43 18.99 -0.81
N LEU A 465 25.57 18.30 -0.91
CA LEU A 465 26.46 18.01 0.22
C LEU A 465 26.99 19.30 0.86
N ALA A 466 27.50 20.23 0.05
CA ALA A 466 27.99 21.53 0.55
C ALA A 466 26.90 22.31 1.30
N GLN A 467 25.67 22.32 0.76
CA GLN A 467 24.53 22.96 1.43
C GLN A 467 24.22 22.29 2.78
N ALA A 468 24.17 20.97 2.84
CA ALA A 468 23.84 20.23 4.05
C ALA A 468 24.92 20.35 5.14
N MET A 469 26.19 20.46 4.75
CA MET A 469 27.30 20.67 5.67
C MET A 469 27.35 22.10 6.22
N GLY A 470 26.96 23.08 5.40
CA GLY A 470 27.08 24.50 5.69
C GLY A 470 28.45 25.07 5.34
N PRO A 471 28.57 26.40 5.19
CA PRO A 471 29.76 27.06 4.63
C PRO A 471 31.03 26.90 5.49
N THR A 472 30.90 26.60 6.78
CA THR A 472 32.02 26.50 7.73
C THR A 472 32.64 25.10 7.81
N ARG A 473 32.02 24.08 7.19
CA ARG A 473 32.42 22.67 7.31
C ARG A 473 32.71 22.02 5.97
N LEU A 474 33.21 22.78 5.00
CA LEU A 474 33.50 22.27 3.65
C LEU A 474 34.79 21.47 3.52
N VAL A 475 35.58 21.34 4.60
CA VAL A 475 36.87 20.62 4.59
C VAL A 475 36.75 19.20 4.00
N PRO A 476 35.82 18.33 4.44
CA PRO A 476 35.68 16.99 3.84
C PRO A 476 35.42 16.98 2.33
N LEU A 477 34.70 17.99 1.83
CA LEU A 477 34.39 18.11 0.41
C LEU A 477 35.66 18.49 -0.38
N VAL A 478 36.39 19.50 0.10
CA VAL A 478 37.63 19.96 -0.53
C VAL A 478 38.69 18.86 -0.53
N THR A 479 38.91 18.21 0.62
CA THR A 479 39.87 17.11 0.73
C THR A 479 39.57 15.97 -0.23
N ALA A 480 38.29 15.59 -0.40
CA ALA A 480 37.92 14.53 -1.34
C ALA A 480 38.16 14.92 -2.81
N VAL A 481 37.97 16.20 -3.16
CA VAL A 481 38.24 16.72 -4.51
C VAL A 481 39.74 16.76 -4.80
N ASP A 482 40.54 17.27 -3.87
CA ASP A 482 41.99 17.36 -4.00
C ASP A 482 42.62 15.98 -4.25
N VAL A 483 42.14 14.95 -3.54
CA VAL A 483 42.57 13.55 -3.72
C VAL A 483 42.31 13.07 -5.15
N VAL A 484 41.19 13.45 -5.77
CA VAL A 484 40.87 13.03 -7.14
C VAL A 484 41.69 13.81 -8.15
N GLU A 485 41.85 15.12 -7.95
CA GLU A 485 42.64 15.99 -8.83
C GLU A 485 44.09 15.53 -8.92
N ILE A 486 44.70 15.16 -7.78
CA ILE A 486 46.07 14.66 -7.71
C ILE A 486 46.20 13.24 -8.31
N ASN A 487 45.29 12.31 -7.96
CA ASN A 487 45.46 10.90 -8.32
C ASN A 487 44.95 10.54 -9.72
N SER A 488 44.07 11.35 -10.31
CA SER A 488 43.40 11.04 -11.59
C SER A 488 43.81 11.97 -12.73
N ASP A 489 44.88 12.76 -12.56
CA ASP A 489 45.34 13.77 -13.52
C ASP A 489 44.18 14.68 -13.99
N ALA A 490 43.32 15.05 -13.05
CA ALA A 490 42.05 15.74 -13.30
C ALA A 490 42.20 17.26 -13.07
N GLU A 491 43.21 17.86 -13.69
CA GLU A 491 43.54 19.28 -13.54
C GLU A 491 42.33 20.19 -13.85
N GLY A 492 41.98 21.07 -12.92
CA GLY A 492 40.84 21.99 -13.05
C GLY A 492 39.53 21.46 -12.45
N LEU A 493 39.54 20.27 -11.86
CA LEU A 493 38.37 19.70 -11.19
C LEU A 493 37.89 20.58 -10.02
N LEU A 494 38.80 21.06 -9.15
CA LEU A 494 38.43 21.96 -8.06
C LEU A 494 37.77 23.24 -8.58
N SER A 495 38.27 23.79 -9.70
CA SER A 495 37.68 24.96 -10.35
C SER A 495 36.26 24.69 -10.85
N ALA A 496 35.99 23.48 -11.37
CA ALA A 496 34.66 23.06 -11.78
C ALA A 496 33.70 22.93 -10.57
N VAL A 497 34.15 22.33 -9.47
CA VAL A 497 33.36 22.22 -8.24
C VAL A 497 33.04 23.62 -7.68
N GLN A 498 34.03 24.51 -7.63
CA GLN A 498 33.84 25.88 -7.16
C GLN A 498 32.84 26.66 -8.02
N ALA A 499 32.92 26.55 -9.35
CA ALA A 499 31.93 27.17 -10.24
C ALA A 499 30.53 26.61 -10.01
N ARG A 500 30.39 25.30 -9.80
CA ARG A 500 29.10 24.68 -9.47
C ARG A 500 28.52 25.24 -8.17
N LEU A 501 29.32 25.35 -7.11
CA LEU A 501 28.88 25.88 -5.82
C LEU A 501 28.51 27.36 -5.90
N ALA A 502 29.25 28.14 -6.70
CA ALA A 502 29.03 29.57 -6.89
C ALA A 502 27.66 29.90 -7.53
N ARG A 503 27.03 28.94 -8.24
CA ARG A 503 25.70 29.15 -8.85
C ARG A 503 24.57 29.29 -7.82
N ARG A 504 24.73 28.82 -6.58
CA ARG A 504 23.73 28.91 -5.48
C ARG A 504 22.32 28.39 -5.83
N ILE A 505 22.20 27.52 -6.82
CA ILE A 505 20.96 26.82 -7.17
C ILE A 505 21.20 25.35 -6.88
N LEU A 506 20.26 24.75 -6.15
CA LEU A 506 20.33 23.35 -5.75
C LEU A 506 19.46 22.47 -6.63
N PRO A 507 19.83 21.20 -6.82
CA PRO A 507 18.93 20.22 -7.41
C PRO A 507 17.68 20.08 -6.52
N ARG A 508 16.59 19.58 -7.11
CA ARG A 508 15.34 19.29 -6.41
C ARG A 508 15.11 17.80 -6.31
N CYS A 509 14.57 17.35 -5.17
CA CYS A 509 14.13 15.98 -4.95
C CYS A 509 12.60 15.96 -4.89
N THR A 510 11.95 15.04 -5.61
CA THR A 510 10.49 14.83 -5.52
C THR A 510 10.15 13.97 -4.30
N GLU A 511 8.87 13.88 -3.95
CA GLU A 511 8.38 13.00 -2.87
C GLU A 511 8.65 11.52 -3.12
N ASP A 512 8.67 11.11 -4.40
CA ASP A 512 9.07 9.76 -4.83
C ASP A 512 10.59 9.56 -4.86
N GLY A 513 11.37 10.59 -4.50
CA GLY A 513 12.83 10.56 -4.47
C GLY A 513 13.52 10.79 -5.80
N ALA A 514 12.85 11.23 -6.86
CA ALA A 514 13.48 11.53 -8.14
C ALA A 514 14.24 12.86 -8.08
N VAL A 515 15.45 12.93 -8.65
CA VAL A 515 16.29 14.14 -8.62
C VAL A 515 16.19 14.89 -9.94
N SER A 516 15.89 16.18 -9.85
CA SER A 516 15.89 17.13 -10.97
C SER A 516 17.08 18.07 -10.83
N TYR A 517 17.97 18.05 -11.81
CA TYR A 517 19.19 18.87 -11.80
C TYR A 517 18.89 20.36 -11.94
N ALA A 518 19.72 21.19 -11.29
CA ALA A 518 19.67 22.63 -11.42
C ALA A 518 20.33 23.12 -12.71
N ILE A 519 21.43 22.47 -13.11
CA ILE A 519 22.17 22.81 -14.32
C ILE A 519 21.48 22.25 -15.56
N MET A 520 21.27 23.12 -16.55
CA MET A 520 20.90 22.73 -17.91
C MET A 520 22.15 22.68 -18.79
N LEU A 521 22.36 21.54 -19.45
CA LEU A 521 23.49 21.38 -20.38
C LEU A 521 23.18 22.01 -21.74
N PRO A 522 24.15 22.69 -22.37
CA PRO A 522 24.02 23.16 -23.74
C PRO A 522 23.86 22.00 -24.72
N SER A 523 23.09 22.21 -25.78
CA SER A 523 22.97 21.23 -26.88
C SER A 523 24.26 21.17 -27.69
N SER A 524 24.73 19.95 -27.98
CA SER A 524 26.00 19.67 -28.67
C SER A 524 26.14 20.29 -30.08
N ALA A 525 25.08 20.86 -30.65
CA ALA A 525 25.06 21.43 -32.00
C ALA A 525 25.59 22.88 -32.09
N GLY A 526 25.79 23.59 -30.98
CA GLY A 526 26.11 25.02 -30.97
C GLY A 526 27.57 25.39 -30.67
N CYS A 527 28.46 24.42 -30.47
CA CYS A 527 29.73 24.65 -29.76
C CYS A 527 30.93 25.01 -30.66
N GLN A 528 30.76 25.18 -31.97
CA GLN A 528 31.91 25.14 -32.89
C GLN A 528 32.71 26.44 -33.05
N ASN A 529 32.40 27.57 -32.38
CA ASN A 529 33.05 28.82 -32.82
C ASN A 529 33.20 29.98 -31.80
N ARG A 530 33.77 29.78 -30.59
CA ARG A 530 34.29 30.89 -29.76
C ARG A 530 35.49 30.47 -28.90
N ASN A 531 36.57 31.27 -28.95
CA ASN A 531 37.83 31.11 -28.18
C ASN A 531 37.73 31.51 -26.69
N VAL A 532 36.52 31.73 -26.17
CA VAL A 532 36.20 31.90 -24.75
C VAL A 532 34.83 31.25 -24.56
N SER A 533 34.74 30.19 -23.77
CA SER A 533 33.45 29.56 -23.49
C SER A 533 32.57 30.53 -22.69
N PRO A 534 31.33 30.80 -23.12
CA PRO A 534 30.37 31.56 -22.32
C PRO A 534 29.90 30.86 -21.03
N TRP A 535 30.40 29.66 -20.76
CA TRP A 535 29.87 28.72 -19.79
C TRP A 535 30.94 28.51 -18.70
N GLY A 536 30.55 28.49 -17.43
CA GLY A 536 31.50 28.30 -16.31
C GLY A 536 32.29 26.99 -16.41
N SER A 537 33.42 26.92 -15.70
CA SER A 537 34.32 25.75 -15.66
C SER A 537 33.61 24.44 -15.33
N ASP A 538 32.49 24.49 -14.61
CA ASP A 538 31.64 23.35 -14.31
C ASP A 538 30.99 22.73 -15.56
N ILE A 539 30.53 23.55 -16.51
CA ILE A 539 29.93 23.09 -17.77
C ILE A 539 31.01 22.56 -18.70
N GLU A 540 32.14 23.25 -18.82
CA GLU A 540 33.27 22.80 -19.63
C GLU A 540 33.75 21.42 -19.16
N TRP A 541 33.89 21.25 -17.84
CA TRP A 541 34.28 19.98 -17.23
C TRP A 541 33.32 18.83 -17.56
N ILE A 542 32.02 19.10 -17.54
CA ILE A 542 31.00 18.11 -17.94
C ILE A 542 31.13 17.81 -19.44
N MET A 543 31.31 18.83 -20.29
CA MET A 543 31.33 18.66 -21.74
C MET A 543 32.60 17.97 -22.25
N ALA A 544 33.71 18.07 -21.51
CA ALA A 544 34.96 17.36 -21.77
C ALA A 544 34.83 15.83 -21.67
N ALA A 545 33.84 15.32 -20.93
CA ALA A 545 33.52 13.89 -20.92
C ALA A 545 32.89 13.42 -22.25
N SER A 546 32.98 12.11 -22.50
CA SER A 546 32.37 11.49 -23.67
C SER A 546 30.84 11.63 -23.63
N GLY A 547 30.27 12.12 -24.74
CA GLY A 547 28.82 12.24 -24.90
C GLY A 547 28.13 10.87 -24.86
N SER A 548 27.01 10.78 -24.14
CA SER A 548 26.13 9.62 -24.22
C SER A 548 25.11 9.86 -25.35
N SER A 549 25.04 8.98 -26.34
CA SER A 549 23.92 8.88 -27.27
C SER A 549 22.73 8.24 -26.54
N SER A 550 21.96 9.04 -25.81
CA SER A 550 20.62 8.65 -25.38
C SER A 550 19.70 9.86 -25.33
N SER A 551 18.82 9.94 -26.31
CA SER A 551 17.71 10.87 -26.43
C SER A 551 16.67 10.62 -25.34
N THR A 552 16.76 11.36 -24.25
CA THR A 552 15.59 11.65 -23.40
C THR A 552 15.82 13.01 -22.74
N PRO A 553 14.95 14.01 -22.94
CA PRO A 553 15.13 15.35 -22.38
C PRO A 553 15.13 15.30 -20.85
N PRO A 554 15.72 16.30 -20.16
CA PRO A 554 15.51 16.47 -18.73
C PRO A 554 14.01 16.69 -18.48
N SER A 555 13.52 16.02 -17.44
CA SER A 555 12.13 16.06 -16.99
C SER A 555 11.65 17.51 -16.88
N ARG A 556 10.79 17.94 -17.81
CA ARG A 556 9.77 18.92 -17.45
C ARG A 556 8.94 18.22 -16.37
N SER A 557 8.92 18.78 -15.18
CA SER A 557 7.86 18.53 -14.21
C SER A 557 6.54 18.89 -14.89
N LYS A 558 5.92 17.91 -15.54
CA LYS A 558 4.47 17.90 -15.67
C LYS A 558 3.97 17.44 -14.32
N ASP A 559 3.06 18.23 -13.78
CA ASP A 559 2.29 17.93 -12.59
C ASP A 559 1.85 16.47 -12.58
N VAL A 560 1.87 15.88 -11.39
CA VAL A 560 1.44 14.51 -11.09
C VAL A 560 0.09 14.26 -11.75
N LEU A 561 0.09 13.51 -12.85
CA LEU A 561 -1.09 12.81 -13.32
C LEU A 561 -1.20 11.55 -12.48
N SER A 562 -2.14 11.53 -11.55
CA SER A 562 -2.69 10.29 -11.01
C SER A 562 -3.23 9.49 -12.21
N ILE A 563 -2.55 8.39 -12.55
CA ILE A 563 -3.06 7.43 -13.51
C ILE A 563 -4.07 6.58 -12.76
N ASP A 564 -5.34 6.98 -12.81
CA ASP A 564 -6.43 6.03 -12.63
C ASP A 564 -6.57 5.22 -13.94
N LEU A 565 -6.45 3.91 -13.81
CA LEU A 565 -6.65 2.96 -14.90
C LEU A 565 -8.15 2.78 -15.11
N ASP A 566 -8.74 3.57 -16.01
CA ASP A 566 -10.07 3.26 -16.54
C ASP A 566 -9.99 2.54 -17.90
N GLN A 567 -10.90 1.59 -18.09
CA GLN A 567 -10.87 0.57 -19.14
C GLN A 567 -11.19 1.05 -20.57
N ASN A 568 -11.43 2.34 -20.82
CA ASN A 568 -11.79 2.81 -22.17
C ASN A 568 -10.89 3.98 -22.58
N GLY A 569 -9.97 3.71 -23.51
CA GLY A 569 -8.89 4.62 -23.88
C GLY A 569 -9.30 5.81 -24.74
N GLU A 570 -9.65 6.94 -24.11
CA GLU A 570 -9.56 8.27 -24.73
C GLU A 570 -9.03 9.32 -23.74
N SER A 571 -8.12 10.18 -24.22
CA SER A 571 -7.43 11.22 -23.44
C SER A 571 -8.09 12.58 -23.59
N VAL A 572 -8.46 13.25 -22.49
CA VAL A 572 -8.91 14.66 -22.51
C VAL A 572 -8.02 15.51 -21.60
N SER A 573 -7.40 16.56 -22.14
CA SER A 573 -6.55 17.52 -21.42
C SER A 573 -7.29 18.85 -21.22
N LYS A 574 -7.34 19.38 -19.99
CA LYS A 574 -7.71 20.80 -19.71
C LYS A 574 -6.56 21.50 -18.99
N LEU A 575 -6.17 22.67 -19.50
CA LEU A 575 -5.14 23.56 -18.96
C LEU A 575 -5.77 24.62 -18.03
N VAL A 576 -5.11 24.92 -16.91
CA VAL A 576 -5.37 26.10 -16.06
C VAL A 576 -4.06 26.86 -15.90
N GLU A 577 -4.06 28.16 -16.24
CA GLU A 577 -2.92 29.08 -16.09
C GLU A 577 -2.89 29.72 -14.70
N ILE A 578 -1.69 29.88 -14.11
CA ILE A 578 -1.46 30.78 -12.96
C ILE A 578 -0.16 31.59 -13.14
N ASN A 579 -0.27 32.87 -12.79
CA ASN A 579 0.65 34.00 -13.01
C ASN A 579 1.98 33.97 -12.23
N GLN A 580 3.02 34.55 -12.85
CA GLN A 580 4.33 34.85 -12.28
C GLN A 580 4.33 36.11 -11.40
N THR A 581 5.04 36.09 -10.26
CA THR A 581 5.41 37.29 -9.49
C THR A 581 6.93 37.42 -9.31
N LYS A 582 7.39 38.67 -9.32
CA LYS A 582 8.76 39.16 -9.56
C LYS A 582 9.69 39.16 -8.32
N ASN A 583 10.99 39.15 -8.65
CA ASN A 583 12.23 39.36 -7.88
C ASN A 583 12.22 40.31 -6.67
N VAL A 584 13.07 39.98 -5.69
CA VAL A 584 13.85 40.95 -4.89
C VAL A 584 15.32 40.49 -4.79
N ASN A 585 16.24 41.38 -5.18
CA ASN A 585 17.71 41.23 -5.13
C ASN A 585 18.24 41.53 -3.71
N VAL A 586 19.15 40.70 -3.19
CA VAL A 586 20.10 41.10 -2.14
C VAL A 586 21.49 40.57 -2.49
N ASN A 587 22.40 41.50 -2.78
CA ASN A 587 23.82 41.28 -3.07
C ASN A 587 24.59 40.96 -1.78
N ILE A 588 25.14 39.75 -1.67
CA ILE A 588 26.23 39.45 -0.73
C ILE A 588 27.26 38.59 -1.48
N PHE A 589 28.54 38.85 -1.17
CA PHE A 589 29.78 38.33 -1.77
C PHE A 589 30.43 39.24 -2.82
N ARG A 590 30.99 40.35 -2.32
CA ARG A 590 32.20 40.97 -2.91
C ARG A 590 33.44 40.20 -2.45
N ARG A 591 34.39 40.10 -3.38
CA ARG A 591 35.71 39.46 -3.32
C ARG A 591 36.51 39.76 -2.04
N SER A 592 37.16 38.73 -1.52
CA SER A 592 38.54 38.79 -1.04
C SER A 592 39.15 37.39 -0.99
N SER A 593 40.12 37.18 -1.87
CA SER A 593 41.11 36.10 -1.83
C SER A 593 41.88 36.20 -0.51
N ASN A 594 41.84 35.16 0.32
CA ASN A 594 42.80 34.85 1.40
C ASN A 594 42.38 33.51 2.02
N TRP A 595 42.68 32.43 1.31
CA TRP A 595 42.74 31.09 1.91
C TRP A 595 44.22 30.82 2.14
N LEU A 596 44.59 30.51 3.38
CA LEU A 596 45.95 30.36 3.95
C LEU A 596 46.61 31.65 4.46
N ASN A 597 46.45 31.91 5.76
CA ASN A 597 47.54 32.24 6.70
C ASN A 597 46.98 32.54 8.10
N ASN A 598 47.25 31.66 9.07
CA ASN A 598 48.06 32.03 10.25
C ASN A 598 48.24 30.83 11.18
N SER A 599 49.49 30.37 11.27
CA SER A 599 50.05 29.69 12.42
C SER A 599 50.44 30.71 13.50
N HIS A 600 50.26 30.32 14.76
CA HIS A 600 50.87 30.80 16.02
C HIS A 600 50.98 32.32 16.30
N HIS A 601 50.29 32.81 17.34
CA HIS A 601 50.79 32.94 18.72
C HIS A 601 49.89 33.84 19.60
N ASN A 602 49.84 33.48 20.88
CA ASN A 602 49.50 34.26 22.08
C ASN A 602 48.03 34.43 22.49
N GLY A 603 47.65 33.61 23.48
CA GLY A 603 47.52 34.11 24.85
C GLY A 603 46.11 34.15 25.43
N ILE A 604 46.03 33.82 26.73
CA ILE A 604 44.87 33.86 27.66
C ILE A 604 44.19 32.48 27.76
N SER A 605 44.67 31.61 28.65
CA SER A 605 44.31 31.52 30.08
C SER A 605 42.86 31.13 30.30
N THR A 606 42.65 29.86 30.65
CA THR A 606 41.75 29.40 31.72
C THR A 606 41.92 27.89 31.86
N ASP A 607 42.61 27.43 32.92
CA ASP A 607 42.46 26.08 33.45
C ASP A 607 41.95 26.19 34.89
N VAL A 608 40.66 25.84 35.02
CA VAL A 608 40.10 24.80 35.89
C VAL A 608 40.82 24.43 37.21
N ASP A 609 39.99 24.37 38.25
CA ASP A 609 40.02 23.54 39.47
C ASP A 609 40.64 24.05 40.80
N SER A 610 39.73 24.21 41.77
CA SER A 610 39.66 23.49 43.05
C SER A 610 40.74 23.65 44.14
N GLN A 611 40.25 24.10 45.30
CA GLN A 611 40.60 23.71 46.68
C GLN A 611 41.86 24.26 47.40
N VAL A 612 41.56 25.03 48.47
CA VAL A 612 41.95 24.85 49.89
C VAL A 612 43.44 24.65 50.27
N ASN A 613 43.92 25.52 51.18
CA ASN A 613 44.97 25.37 52.24
C ASN A 613 46.07 24.32 52.00
N LEU A 614 47.37 24.68 51.99
CA LEU A 614 48.15 25.23 53.11
C LEU A 614 49.52 25.68 52.58
#